data_AF-A0A535VBJ1-F1
#
_entry.id   AF-A0A535VBJ1-F1
#
_cell.length_a   1.000
_cell.length_b   1.000
_cell.length_c   1.000
_cell.angle_alpha   90.00
_cell.angle_beta   90.00
_cell.angle_gamma   90.00
#
_symmetry.space_group_name_H-M   'P 1'
#
loop_
_entity.id
_entity.type
_entity.pdbx_description
1 polymer ?
#
loop_
_entity_poly.entity_id
_entity_poly.type
_entity_poly.pdbx_seq_one_letter_code
_entity_poly.pdbx_strand_id
1 'polypeptide(L)'
;MTEHRIGTQEEWQAERDELLIEEKELTRRGDELARKRRELPWVPVEKEYHFETETGTKTLSDLFHGRSQLLVYHFMFGPPYEAGCPVCSSIADTLAPQVPHLKARD
;
A
#
# COMPACT_ATOMS: atom_id res chain seq x y z
N MET A 1 12.78 36.97 5.70
CA MET A 1 13.10 35.77 6.49
C MET A 1 11.84 35.46 7.29
N THR A 2 11.24 34.29 7.12
CA THR A 2 10.11 33.90 7.98
C THR A 2 10.63 33.76 9.40
N GLU A 3 10.20 34.65 10.29
CA GLU A 3 10.52 34.57 11.71
C GLU A 3 9.78 33.37 12.29
N HIS A 4 10.53 32.35 12.68
CA HIS A 4 9.99 31.23 13.42
C HIS A 4 9.90 31.60 14.90
N ARG A 5 8.78 31.28 15.54
CA ARG A 5 8.67 31.40 17.00
C ARG A 5 9.58 30.36 17.66
N ILE A 6 10.47 30.82 18.53
CA ILE A 6 11.34 29.98 19.35
C ILE A 6 10.74 29.93 20.76
N GLY A 7 10.49 28.73 21.27
CA GLY A 7 9.97 28.51 22.62
C GLY A 7 10.85 27.55 23.43
N THR A 8 10.51 27.34 24.71
CA THR A 8 11.19 26.36 25.57
C THR A 8 10.70 24.94 25.27
N GLN A 9 11.38 23.94 25.85
CA GLN A 9 10.96 22.54 25.74
C GLN A 9 9.56 22.31 26.33
N GLU A 10 9.24 22.97 27.43
CA GLU A 10 7.95 22.88 28.11
C GLU A 10 6.82 23.49 27.28
N GLU A 11 7.06 24.67 26.70
CA GLU A 11 6.09 25.33 25.81
C GLU A 11 5.84 24.48 24.56
N TRP A 12 6.91 23.96 23.95
CA TRP A 12 6.79 23.05 22.81
C TRP A 12 6.01 21.78 23.16
N GLN A 13 6.28 21.16 24.31
CA GLN A 13 5.59 19.93 24.71
C GLN A 13 4.10 20.17 24.95
N ALA A 14 3.74 21.26 25.63
CA ALA A 14 2.34 21.60 25.88
C ALA A 14 1.56 21.78 24.56
N GLU A 15 2.11 22.54 23.62
CA GLU A 15 1.46 22.74 22.32
C GLU A 15 1.48 21.47 21.46
N ARG A 16 2.52 20.64 21.58
CA ARG A 16 2.61 19.35 20.89
C ARG A 16 1.56 18.36 21.41
N ASP A 17 1.22 18.43 22.69
CA ASP A 17 0.16 17.62 23.29
C ASP A 17 -1.22 18.07 22.82
N GLU A 18 -1.44 19.38 22.69
CA GLU A 18 -2.65 19.94 22.09
C GLU A 18 -2.81 19.51 20.62
N LEU A 19 -1.75 19.68 19.82
CA LEU A 19 -1.73 19.25 18.41
C LEU A 19 -1.97 17.74 18.26
N LEU A 20 -1.44 16.93 19.19
CA LEU A 20 -1.62 15.47 19.15
C LEU A 20 -3.09 15.06 19.22
N ILE A 21 -3.95 15.85 19.88
CA ILE A 21 -5.39 15.57 19.94
C ILE A 21 -5.99 15.69 18.54
N GLU A 22 -5.63 16.74 17.79
CA GLU A 22 -6.07 16.96 16.43
C GLU A 22 -5.52 15.88 15.47
N GLU A 23 -4.23 15.54 15.59
CA GLU A 23 -3.61 14.48 14.79
C GLU A 23 -4.29 13.12 15.01
N LYS A 24 -4.66 12.81 16.27
CA LYS A 24 -5.40 11.58 16.59
C LYS A 24 -6.79 11.58 16.00
N GLU A 25 -7.48 12.73 16.00
CA GLU A 25 -8.80 12.80 15.38
C GLU A 25 -8.73 12.62 13.86
N LEU A 26 -7.74 13.24 13.21
CA LEU A 26 -7.48 13.01 11.79
C LEU A 26 -7.24 11.53 11.48
N THR A 27 -6.47 10.84 12.33
CA THR A 27 -6.23 9.40 12.21
C THR A 27 -7.53 8.60 12.25
N ARG A 28 -8.38 8.84 13.26
CA ARG A 28 -9.69 8.16 13.38
C ARG A 28 -10.62 8.45 12.21
N ARG A 29 -10.59 9.68 11.68
CA ARG A 29 -11.35 10.05 10.48
C ARG A 29 -10.85 9.30 9.25
N GLY A 30 -9.53 9.14 9.12
CA GLY A 30 -8.91 8.28 8.12
C GLY A 30 -9.42 6.84 8.20
N ASP A 31 -9.46 6.26 9.40
CA ASP A 31 -9.96 4.90 9.63
C ASP A 31 -11.44 4.75 9.26
N GLU A 32 -12.27 5.73 9.62
CA GLU A 32 -13.69 5.73 9.24
C GLU A 32 -13.87 5.79 7.71
N LEU A 33 -13.13 6.67 7.04
CA LEU A 33 -13.17 6.76 5.58
C LEU A 33 -12.69 5.47 4.92
N ALA A 34 -11.64 4.85 5.45
CA ALA A 34 -11.14 3.57 4.96
C ALA A 34 -12.19 2.46 5.13
N ARG A 35 -12.92 2.44 6.25
CA ARG A 35 -14.05 1.53 6.46
C ARG A 35 -15.16 1.77 5.43
N LYS A 36 -15.61 3.03 5.29
CA LYS A 36 -16.66 3.40 4.33
C LYS A 36 -16.30 3.02 2.89
N ARG A 37 -15.03 3.16 2.48
CA ARG A 37 -14.54 2.73 1.16
C ARG A 37 -14.66 1.22 0.95
N ARG A 38 -14.39 0.41 1.98
CA ARG A 38 -14.53 -1.05 1.92
C ARG A 38 -16.00 -1.51 1.90
N GLU A 39 -16.90 -0.70 2.46
CA GLU A 39 -18.35 -0.94 2.48
C GLU A 39 -19.05 -0.50 1.20
N LEU A 40 -18.35 0.16 0.26
CA LEU A 40 -18.93 0.50 -1.04
C LEU A 40 -19.40 -0.77 -1.77
N PRO A 41 -20.50 -0.68 -2.56
CA PRO A 41 -20.99 -1.83 -3.32
C PRO A 41 -19.90 -2.44 -4.20
N TRP A 42 -19.83 -3.77 -4.17
CA TRP A 42 -18.89 -4.52 -4.98
C TRP A 42 -19.41 -4.60 -6.40
N VAL A 43 -18.53 -4.41 -7.37
CA VAL A 43 -18.84 -4.55 -8.79
C VAL A 43 -18.25 -5.87 -9.27
N PRO A 44 -19.04 -6.75 -9.90
CA PRO A 44 -18.52 -7.99 -10.45
C PRO A 44 -17.51 -7.69 -11.57
N VAL A 45 -16.40 -8.43 -11.57
CA VAL A 45 -15.46 -8.43 -12.69
C VAL A 45 -16.01 -9.37 -13.74
N GLU A 46 -16.77 -8.84 -14.71
CA GLU A 46 -17.40 -9.64 -15.77
C GLU A 46 -16.42 -10.04 -16.87
N LYS A 47 -15.35 -9.24 -17.06
CA LYS A 47 -14.36 -9.51 -18.08
C LYS A 47 -13.43 -10.65 -17.65
N GLU A 48 -13.31 -11.65 -18.50
CA GLU A 48 -12.34 -12.74 -18.32
C GLU A 48 -10.92 -12.26 -18.68
N TYR A 49 -10.19 -11.80 -17.67
CA TYR A 49 -8.80 -11.39 -17.84
C TYR A 49 -7.86 -12.59 -17.89
N HIS A 50 -6.95 -12.55 -18.85
CA HIS A 50 -5.89 -13.52 -19.04
C HIS A 50 -4.53 -12.84 -18.84
N PHE A 51 -3.64 -13.51 -18.13
CA PHE A 51 -2.31 -13.03 -17.77
C PHE A 51 -1.26 -14.05 -18.17
N GLU A 52 -0.18 -13.57 -18.78
CA GLU A 52 1.00 -14.40 -19.03
C GLU A 52 1.81 -14.56 -17.74
N THR A 53 2.17 -15.81 -17.44
CA THR A 53 2.98 -16.16 -16.28
C THR A 53 4.11 -17.08 -16.70
N GLU A 54 5.09 -17.30 -15.82
CA GLU A 54 6.19 -18.25 -16.05
C GLU A 54 5.70 -19.69 -16.31
N THR A 55 4.47 -20.02 -15.90
CA THR A 55 3.87 -21.36 -16.05
C THR A 55 2.74 -21.39 -17.11
N GLY A 56 2.72 -20.40 -18.01
CA GLY A 56 1.71 -20.23 -19.05
C GLY A 56 0.59 -19.27 -18.66
N THR A 57 -0.40 -19.12 -19.55
CA THR A 57 -1.54 -18.21 -19.37
C THR A 57 -2.42 -18.62 -18.18
N LYS A 58 -2.86 -17.64 -17.38
CA LYS A 58 -3.73 -17.79 -16.20
C LYS A 58 -4.90 -16.80 -16.21
N THR A 59 -6.03 -17.17 -15.61
CA THR A 59 -7.13 -16.24 -15.36
C THR A 59 -6.84 -15.35 -14.15
N LEU A 60 -7.60 -14.26 -13.97
CA LEU A 60 -7.48 -13.43 -12.76
C LEU A 60 -7.67 -14.24 -11.46
N SER A 61 -8.65 -15.15 -11.44
CA SER A 61 -8.91 -16.02 -10.28
C SER A 61 -7.77 -17.00 -10.01
N ASP A 62 -7.11 -17.52 -11.05
CA ASP A 62 -5.98 -18.44 -10.87
C ASP A 62 -4.80 -17.79 -10.15
N LEU A 63 -4.59 -16.47 -10.34
CA LEU A 63 -3.51 -15.71 -9.69
C LEU A 63 -3.63 -15.69 -8.16
N PHE A 64 -4.84 -15.90 -7.61
CA PHE A 64 -5.03 -15.98 -6.17
C PHE A 64 -4.51 -17.30 -5.58
N HIS A 65 -4.33 -18.35 -6.38
CA HIS A 65 -3.90 -19.67 -5.89
C HIS A 65 -4.71 -20.17 -4.68
N GLY A 66 -6.03 -19.96 -4.70
CA GLY A 66 -6.96 -20.36 -3.64
C GLY A 66 -6.98 -19.45 -2.40
N ARG A 67 -6.34 -18.28 -2.45
CA ARG A 67 -6.23 -17.31 -1.34
C ARG A 67 -7.31 -16.22 -1.42
N SER A 68 -7.52 -15.53 -0.30
CA SER A 68 -8.46 -14.42 -0.20
C SER A 68 -7.89 -13.09 -0.72
N GLN A 69 -6.56 -13.01 -0.90
CA GLN A 69 -5.84 -11.78 -1.27
C GLN A 69 -4.85 -11.98 -2.41
N LEU A 70 -4.78 -10.98 -3.30
CA LEU A 70 -3.78 -10.86 -4.36
C LEU A 70 -3.03 -9.54 -4.21
N LEU A 71 -1.70 -9.60 -4.08
CA LEU A 71 -0.83 -8.42 -4.08
C LEU A 71 -0.28 -8.19 -5.49
N VAL A 72 -0.50 -6.99 -6.03
CA VAL A 72 0.01 -6.59 -7.35
C VAL A 72 1.07 -5.52 -7.18
N TYR A 73 2.25 -5.76 -7.73
CA TYR A 73 3.33 -4.78 -7.80
C TYR A 73 3.61 -4.41 -9.25
N HIS A 74 3.62 -3.12 -9.55
CA HIS A 74 3.88 -2.61 -10.90
C HIS A 74 5.39 -2.50 -11.11
N PHE A 75 5.94 -3.51 -11.78
CA PHE A 75 7.34 -3.56 -12.14
C PHE A 75 7.58 -2.86 -13.48
N MET A 76 8.52 -1.92 -13.52
CA MET A 76 8.74 -1.09 -14.71
C MET A 76 9.86 -1.63 -15.60
N PHE A 77 9.55 -1.77 -16.89
CA PHE A 77 10.50 -1.99 -17.98
C PHE A 77 10.37 -0.81 -18.97
N GLY A 78 11.23 0.20 -18.83
CA GLY A 78 11.25 1.33 -19.75
C GLY A 78 11.68 0.90 -21.16
N PRO A 79 11.24 1.58 -22.23
CA PRO A 79 11.60 1.21 -23.61
C PRO A 79 13.11 1.05 -23.89
N PRO A 80 14.02 1.84 -23.30
CA PRO A 80 15.45 1.66 -23.52
C PRO A 80 16.13 0.74 -22.48
N TYR A 81 15.38 0.12 -21.57
CA TYR A 81 15.98 -0.62 -20.47
C TYR A 81 16.35 -2.05 -20.91
N GLU A 82 17.61 -2.42 -20.69
CA GLU A 82 18.11 -3.79 -20.93
C GLU A 82 17.75 -4.76 -19.78
N ALA A 83 17.37 -4.22 -18.62
CA ALA A 83 16.95 -4.95 -17.44
C ALA A 83 15.79 -4.23 -16.73
N GLY A 84 15.28 -4.81 -15.66
CA GLY A 84 14.27 -4.16 -14.83
C GLY A 84 14.71 -2.83 -14.22
N CYS A 85 13.76 -1.93 -13.95
CA CYS A 85 14.05 -0.69 -13.23
C CYS A 85 14.77 -0.99 -11.89
N PRO A 86 15.93 -0.37 -11.59
CA PRO A 86 16.71 -0.71 -10.39
C PRO A 86 15.94 -0.55 -9.08
N VAL A 87 15.08 0.46 -8.99
CA VAL A 87 14.23 0.68 -7.80
C VAL A 87 13.14 -0.39 -7.70
N CYS A 88 12.56 -0.81 -8.83
CA CYS A 88 11.60 -1.91 -8.85
C CYS A 88 12.25 -3.24 -8.46
N SER A 89 13.46 -3.51 -8.95
CA SER A 89 14.24 -4.69 -8.57
C SER A 89 14.53 -4.70 -7.07
N SER A 90 14.99 -3.57 -6.54
CA SER A 90 15.25 -3.40 -5.11
C SER A 90 14.00 -3.67 -4.25
N ILE A 91 12.82 -3.21 -4.69
CA ILE A 91 11.56 -3.53 -4.01
C ILE A 91 11.22 -5.02 -4.14
N ALA A 92 11.35 -5.61 -5.33
CA ALA A 92 11.02 -7.01 -5.58
C ALA A 92 11.83 -7.97 -4.68
N ASP A 93 13.12 -7.68 -4.44
CA ASP A 93 13.97 -8.44 -3.52
C ASP A 93 13.41 -8.50 -2.09
N THR A 94 12.66 -7.47 -1.68
CA THR A 94 12.04 -7.43 -0.35
C THR A 94 10.72 -8.18 -0.25
N LEU A 95 10.08 -8.57 -1.36
CA LEU A 95 8.74 -9.17 -1.34
C LEU A 95 8.75 -10.63 -0.89
N ALA A 96 9.72 -11.43 -1.33
CA ALA A 96 9.77 -12.86 -1.00
C ALA A 96 9.84 -13.13 0.52
N PRO A 97 10.65 -12.40 1.31
CA PRO A 97 10.65 -12.54 2.77
C PRO A 97 9.33 -12.16 3.46
N GLN A 98 8.45 -11.38 2.82
CA GLN A 98 7.17 -10.95 3.41
C GLN A 98 6.04 -11.97 3.20
N VAL A 99 6.21 -12.92 2.28
CA VAL A 99 5.19 -13.92 1.95
C VAL A 99 4.63 -14.67 3.18
N PRO A 100 5.43 -15.08 4.19
CA PRO A 100 4.89 -15.71 5.40
C PRO A 100 3.92 -14.82 6.18
N HIS A 101 4.16 -13.51 6.23
CA HIS A 101 3.29 -12.57 6.94
C HIS A 101 1.97 -12.33 6.19
N LEU A 102 2.01 -12.36 4.85
CA LEU A 102 0.80 -12.29 4.03
C LEU A 102 -0.05 -13.55 4.24
N LYS A 103 0.56 -14.74 4.23
CA LYS A 103 -0.13 -16.01 4.50
C LYS A 103 -0.80 -16.08 5.88
N ALA A 104 -0.28 -15.37 6.87
CA ALA A 104 -0.85 -15.36 8.22
C ALA A 104 -2.17 -14.57 8.33
N ARG A 105 -2.54 -13.81 7.29
CA ARG A 105 -3.75 -12.97 7.22
C ARG A 105 -4.72 -13.40 6.13
N ASP A 106 -4.52 -14.61 5.60
CA ASP A 106 -5.34 -15.20 4.55
C ASP A 106 -6.65 -15.79 5.08
#